data_AF-A0A2N2AWA6-F1
#
_entry.id   AF-A0A2N2AWA6-F1
#
_cell.length_a   1.000
_cell.length_b   1.000
_cell.length_c   1.000
_cell.angle_alpha   90.00
_cell.angle_beta   90.00
_cell.angle_gamma   90.00
#
_symmetry.space_group_name_H-M   'P 1'
#
loop_
_entity.id
_entity.type
_entity.pdbx_description
1 polymer ?
#
loop_
_entity_poly.entity_id
_entity_poly.type
_entity_poly.pdbx_seq_one_letter_code
_entity_poly.pdbx_strand_id
1 'polypeptide(L)'
;MKNISVSNARKEIYKLIDKVNEEHVEYMISGKRNNAVLVSEEDWKSIQETLYMYETGNAKDILEGMKIPLEDCEELDWQRIK
;
A
#
# COMPACT_ATOMS: atom_id res chain seq x y z
N MET A 1 -9.53 10.09 1.61
CA MET A 1 -8.69 11.08 0.91
C MET A 1 -8.77 12.49 1.50
N LYS A 2 -7.69 12.91 2.19
CA LYS A 2 -7.52 14.29 2.66
C LYS A 2 -7.06 15.17 1.47
N ASN A 3 -7.55 16.39 1.33
CA ASN A 3 -7.19 17.30 0.22
C ASN A 3 -6.43 18.51 0.76
N ILE A 4 -5.32 18.88 0.10
CA ILE A 4 -4.52 20.05 0.39
C ILE A 4 -4.14 20.78 -0.89
N SER A 5 -4.08 22.12 -0.88
CA SER A 5 -3.58 22.87 -2.03
C SER A 5 -2.06 22.70 -2.19
N VAL A 6 -1.54 22.79 -3.41
CA VAL A 6 -0.08 22.80 -3.68
C VAL A 6 0.65 23.84 -2.81
N SER A 7 0.06 25.01 -2.60
CA SER A 7 0.66 26.08 -1.80
C SER A 7 0.81 25.70 -0.33
N ASN A 8 -0.17 24.98 0.24
CA ASN A 8 -0.09 24.50 1.62
C ASN A 8 0.80 23.26 1.72
N ALA A 9 0.72 22.34 0.76
CA ALA A 9 1.58 21.17 0.70
C ALA A 9 3.07 21.55 0.69
N ARG A 10 3.45 22.59 -0.09
CA ARG A 10 4.83 23.09 -0.11
C ARG A 10 5.30 23.60 1.25
N LYS A 11 4.42 24.24 2.05
CA LYS A 11 4.77 24.77 3.38
C LYS A 11 4.95 23.67 4.41
N GLU A 12 4.26 22.56 4.25
CA GLU A 12 4.15 21.49 5.25
C GLU A 12 4.73 20.16 4.76
N ILE A 13 5.54 20.16 3.69
CA ILE A 13 5.90 18.93 2.98
C ILE A 13 6.57 17.88 3.89
N TYR A 14 7.44 18.30 4.80
CA TYR A 14 8.07 17.39 5.77
C TYR A 14 7.05 16.73 6.70
N LYS A 15 6.13 17.53 7.26
CA LYS A 15 5.06 17.01 8.13
C LYS A 15 4.12 16.08 7.38
N LEU A 16 3.86 16.37 6.10
CA LEU A 16 3.02 15.51 5.28
C LEU A 16 3.70 14.17 5.01
N ILE A 17 5.01 14.17 4.74
CA ILE A 17 5.79 12.94 4.59
C ILE A 17 5.70 12.10 5.87
N ASP A 18 5.97 12.69 7.04
CA ASP A 18 5.88 11.96 8.31
C ASP A 18 4.49 11.37 8.52
N LYS A 19 3.44 12.18 8.31
CA LYS A 19 2.04 11.73 8.45
C LYS A 19 1.65 10.60 7.52
N VAL A 20 2.05 10.63 6.24
CA VAL A 20 1.66 9.54 5.33
C VAL A 20 2.35 8.23 5.69
N ASN A 21 3.57 8.28 6.24
CA ASN A 21 4.29 7.09 6.70
C ASN A 21 3.74 6.58 8.04
N GLU A 22 3.39 7.46 8.97
CA GLU A 22 2.89 7.05 10.31
C GLU A 22 1.42 6.62 10.30
N GLU A 23 0.57 7.32 9.55
CA GLU A 23 -0.87 7.09 9.56
C GLU A 23 -1.31 6.12 8.43
N HIS A 24 -0.45 5.80 7.45
CA HIS A 24 -0.81 5.05 6.24
C HIS A 24 -2.05 5.61 5.54
N VAL A 25 -2.09 6.94 5.38
CA VAL A 25 -3.20 7.66 4.72
C VAL A 25 -2.71 8.49 3.54
N GLU A 26 -3.53 8.56 2.50
CA GLU A 26 -3.24 9.33 1.30
C GLU A 26 -3.70 10.79 1.39
N TYR A 27 -2.89 11.69 0.82
CA TYR A 27 -3.24 13.11 0.63
C TYR A 27 -3.29 13.45 -0.86
N MET A 28 -4.42 13.99 -1.31
CA MET A 28 -4.50 14.61 -2.63
C MET A 28 -4.01 16.05 -2.57
N ILE A 29 -2.98 16.36 -3.34
CA ILE A 29 -2.43 17.68 -3.53
C ILE A 29 -3.08 18.31 -4.77
N SER A 30 -3.94 19.30 -4.55
CA SER A 30 -4.67 20.00 -5.62
C SER A 30 -3.88 21.18 -6.16
N GLY A 31 -3.56 21.15 -7.46
CA GLY A 31 -2.90 22.23 -8.19
C GLY A 31 -3.87 22.98 -9.11
N LYS A 32 -3.41 24.10 -9.68
CA LYS A 32 -4.23 24.87 -10.66
C LYS A 32 -4.47 24.13 -11.98
N ARG A 33 -3.57 23.23 -12.36
CA ARG A 33 -3.61 22.50 -13.63
C ARG A 33 -3.92 21.02 -13.45
N ASN A 34 -3.26 20.40 -12.47
CA ASN A 34 -3.31 18.97 -12.20
C ASN A 34 -3.35 18.73 -10.70
N ASN A 35 -3.81 17.54 -10.31
CA ASN A 35 -3.72 17.02 -8.95
C ASN A 35 -2.67 15.90 -8.89
N ALA A 36 -2.13 15.66 -7.70
CA ALA A 36 -1.27 14.53 -7.42
C ALA A 36 -1.69 13.89 -6.09
N VAL A 37 -1.30 12.64 -5.85
CA VAL A 37 -1.51 11.96 -4.57
C VAL A 37 -0.15 11.71 -3.92
N LEU A 38 -0.03 12.05 -2.64
CA LEU A 38 1.08 11.67 -1.79
C LEU A 38 0.66 10.46 -0.95
N VAL A 39 1.48 9.42 -1.01
CA VAL A 39 1.39 8.19 -0.22
C VAL A 39 2.77 7.89 0.37
N SER A 40 2.83 7.03 1.39
CA SER A 40 4.12 6.53 1.88
C SER A 40 4.80 5.65 0.82
N GLU A 41 6.12 5.49 0.95
CA GLU A 41 6.88 4.64 0.03
C GLU A 41 6.54 3.14 0.24
N GLU A 42 6.29 2.76 1.49
CA GLU A 42 5.84 1.42 1.86
C GLU A 42 4.49 1.10 1.23
N ASP A 43 3.49 1.97 1.40
CA ASP A 43 2.16 1.75 0.82
C ASP A 43 2.24 1.69 -0.71
N TRP A 44 3.08 2.53 -1.33
CA TRP A 44 3.31 2.49 -2.76
C TRP A 44 3.86 1.14 -3.23
N LYS A 45 4.86 0.59 -2.52
CA LYS A 45 5.39 -0.74 -2.80
C LYS A 45 4.32 -1.82 -2.64
N SER A 46 3.55 -1.79 -1.55
CA SER A 46 2.47 -2.75 -1.32
C SER A 46 1.40 -2.70 -2.42
N ILE A 47 1.07 -1.51 -2.91
CA ILE A 47 0.17 -1.35 -4.07
C ILE A 47 0.77 -1.97 -5.32
N GLN A 48 2.05 -1.71 -5.62
CA GLN A 48 2.73 -2.28 -6.79
C GLN A 48 2.80 -3.81 -6.71
N GLU A 49 3.13 -4.37 -5.55
CA GLU A 49 3.15 -5.81 -5.32
C GLU A 49 1.77 -6.43 -5.49
N THR A 50 0.73 -5.79 -4.93
CA THR A 50 -0.65 -6.24 -5.09
C THR A 50 -1.03 -6.28 -6.57
N LEU A 51 -0.75 -5.22 -7.33
CA LEU A 51 -1.03 -5.18 -8.77
C LEU A 51 -0.27 -6.30 -9.51
N TYR A 52 1.00 -6.52 -9.17
CA TYR A 52 1.80 -7.60 -9.75
C TYR A 52 1.22 -9.00 -9.44
N MET A 53 0.76 -9.24 -8.21
CA MET A 53 0.10 -10.50 -7.84
C MET A 53 -1.19 -10.74 -8.63
N TYR A 54 -1.96 -9.68 -8.89
CA TYR A 54 -3.15 -9.76 -9.74
C TYR A 54 -2.80 -10.08 -11.19
N GLU A 55 -1.75 -9.48 -11.75
CA GLU A 55 -1.31 -9.73 -13.12
C GLU A 55 -0.75 -11.14 -13.32
N THR A 56 -0.01 -11.66 -12.35
CA THR A 56 0.61 -13.00 -12.41
C THR A 56 -0.36 -14.15 -12.15
N GLY A 57 -1.59 -13.85 -11.71
CA GLY A 57 -2.65 -14.83 -11.48
C GLY A 57 -2.67 -15.45 -10.08
N ASN A 58 -1.64 -15.19 -9.27
CA ASN A 58 -1.48 -15.78 -7.92
C ASN A 58 -2.44 -15.17 -6.89
N ALA A 59 -3.00 -13.98 -7.14
CA ALA A 59 -3.91 -13.33 -6.19
C ALA A 59 -5.15 -14.19 -5.87
N LYS A 60 -5.64 -14.97 -6.83
CA LYS A 60 -6.80 -15.85 -6.63
C LYS A 60 -6.47 -16.98 -5.65
N ASP A 61 -5.35 -17.65 -5.83
CA ASP A 61 -4.93 -18.78 -4.98
C ASP A 61 -4.65 -18.30 -3.55
N ILE A 62 -4.06 -17.12 -3.39
CA ILE A 62 -3.86 -16.49 -2.08
C ILE A 62 -5.22 -16.22 -1.41
N LEU A 63 -6.19 -15.64 -2.12
CA LEU A 63 -7.52 -15.36 -1.57
C LEU A 63 -8.31 -16.63 -1.23
N GLU A 64 -8.11 -17.72 -1.96
CA GLU A 64 -8.69 -19.03 -1.63
C GLU A 64 -8.00 -19.61 -0.39
N GLY A 65 -6.67 -19.57 -0.32
CA GLY A 65 -5.89 -19.98 0.84
C GLY A 65 -6.26 -19.23 2.12
N MET A 66 -6.50 -17.92 2.05
CA MET A 66 -6.92 -17.10 3.20
C MET A 66 -8.28 -17.49 3.79
N LYS A 67 -9.10 -18.26 3.08
CA LYS A 67 -10.40 -18.76 3.58
C LYS A 67 -10.29 -20.13 4.24
N ILE A 68 -9.15 -20.80 4.11
CA ILE A 68 -8.91 -22.11 4.71
C ILE A 68 -8.74 -21.92 6.23
N PRO A 69 -9.52 -22.63 7.07
CA PRO A 69 -9.32 -22.63 8.52
C PRO A 69 -7.90 -23.09 8.89
N LEU A 70 -7.36 -22.55 9.98
CA LEU A 70 -5.99 -22.87 10.39
C LEU A 70 -5.79 -24.37 10.69
N GLU A 71 -6.86 -25.07 11.11
CA GLU A 71 -6.84 -26.50 11.38
C GLU A 71 -6.61 -27.36 10.13
N ASP A 72 -6.96 -26.83 8.96
CA ASP A 72 -6.81 -27.48 7.65
C ASP A 72 -5.51 -27.07 6.95
N CYS A 73 -4.71 -26.18 7.55
CA CYS A 73 -3.41 -25.76 7.03
C CYS A 73 -2.31 -26.77 7.38
N GLU A 74 -1.46 -27.11 6.42
CA GLU A 74 -0.27 -27.91 6.68
C GLU A 74 0.80 -27.09 7.43
N GLU A 75 1.44 -27.70 8.42
CA GLU A 75 2.52 -27.05 9.17
C GLU A 75 3.77 -26.93 8.28
N LEU A 76 4.26 -25.72 8.09
CA LEU A 76 5.43 -25.45 7.24
C LEU A 76 6.71 -25.98 7.90
N ASP A 77 7.36 -26.95 7.25
CA ASP A 77 8.70 -27.40 7.62
C ASP A 77 9.75 -26.40 7.12
N TRP A 78 10.08 -25.44 7.99
CA TRP A 78 11.08 -24.40 7.74
C TRP A 78 12.49 -24.96 7.44
N GLN A 79 12.78 -26.23 7.76
CA GLN A 79 14.08 -26.83 7.45
C GLN A 79 14.21 -27.27 5.98
N ARG A 80 13.09 -27.39 5.27
CA ARG A 80 13.03 -27.76 3.84
C ARG A 80 13.07 -26.58 2.88
N ILE A 81 12.79 -25.37 3.37
CA ILE A 81 12.79 -24.14 2.56
C ILE A 81 14.19 -23.51 2.69
N LYS A 82 15.14 -23.99 1.88
CA LYS A 82 16.46 -23.38 1.68
C LYS A 82 16.57 -22.75 0.31
#